data_AF-A0A0G2QZZ9-F1
#
_entry.id   AF-A0A0G2QZZ9-F1
#
_cell.length_a   1.000
_cell.length_b   1.000
_cell.length_c   1.000
_cell.angle_alpha   90.00
_cell.angle_beta   90.00
_cell.angle_gamma   90.00
#
_symmetry.space_group_name_H-M   'P 1'
#
loop_
_entity.id
_entity.type
_entity.pdbx_description
1 polymer ?
#
loop_
_entity_poly.entity_id
_entity_poly.type
_entity_poly.pdbx_seq_one_letter_code
_entity_poly.pdbx_strand_id
1 'polypeptide(L)'
;MDLRLIFGPTCTGKTSTAVALAQQTGLPVLSLDRVQCCPQLSTGSGRPTVEELKGTSRLYLDDRPLVKGIIAAKQAHERLMGEVYNYEAHGGLILEGGSISLLKCMAQSSYWSADFRWHIIRHELAHEETFMNVAKARVKQMLRPASGLSIIQELVDLWKEPRLRRILKEIDGYRYAMLFVSQNQITSDMLNCSLTQIWRIS
;
A
#
# COMPACT_ATOMS: atom_id res chain seq x y z
N MET A 1 15.66 0.62 -21.73
CA MET A 1 15.82 0.40 -20.27
C MET A 1 15.14 -0.90 -19.83
N ASP A 2 15.67 -1.61 -18.82
CA ASP A 2 15.01 -2.77 -18.21
C ASP A 2 13.98 -2.33 -17.14
N LEU A 3 12.75 -2.84 -17.26
CA LEU A 3 11.68 -2.63 -16.29
C LEU A 3 11.20 -3.97 -15.71
N ARG A 4 11.12 -4.04 -14.39
CA ARG A 4 10.64 -5.21 -13.66
C ARG A 4 9.29 -4.90 -13.05
N LEU A 5 8.21 -5.50 -13.56
CA LEU A 5 6.85 -5.29 -13.06
C LEU A 5 6.41 -6.46 -12.18
N ILE A 6 6.07 -6.18 -10.92
CA ILE A 6 5.50 -7.12 -9.97
C ILE A 6 4.10 -6.64 -9.60
N PHE A 7 3.06 -7.37 -10.01
CA PHE A 7 1.68 -6.98 -9.75
C PHE A 7 0.80 -8.17 -9.37
N GLY A 8 -0.34 -7.87 -8.74
CA GLY A 8 -1.27 -8.88 -8.28
C GLY A 8 -2.09 -8.44 -7.06
N PRO A 9 -2.99 -9.30 -6.57
CA PRO A 9 -3.90 -9.00 -5.45
C PRO A 9 -3.17 -8.61 -4.17
N THR A 10 -3.90 -8.01 -3.21
CA THR A 10 -3.37 -7.77 -1.85
C THR A 10 -2.98 -9.10 -1.18
N CYS A 11 -2.05 -9.05 -0.22
CA CYS A 11 -1.63 -10.21 0.58
C CYS A 11 -1.06 -11.40 -0.22
N THR A 12 -0.52 -11.18 -1.43
CA THR A 12 0.11 -12.23 -2.24
C THR A 12 1.64 -12.27 -2.15
N GLY A 13 2.26 -11.44 -1.32
CA GLY A 13 3.72 -11.45 -1.11
C GLY A 13 4.54 -10.59 -2.08
N LYS A 14 3.91 -9.78 -2.93
CA LYS A 14 4.58 -8.91 -3.93
C LYS A 14 5.75 -8.09 -3.35
N THR A 15 5.54 -7.45 -2.20
CA THR A 15 6.56 -6.62 -1.56
C THR A 15 7.79 -7.45 -1.14
N SER A 16 7.60 -8.69 -0.67
CA SER A 16 8.72 -9.59 -0.36
C SER A 16 9.51 -9.97 -1.61
N THR A 17 8.81 -10.26 -2.72
CA THR A 17 9.44 -10.53 -4.02
C THR A 17 10.24 -9.32 -4.51
N ALA A 18 9.67 -8.12 -4.40
CA ALA A 18 10.32 -6.88 -4.84
C ALA A 18 11.55 -6.53 -3.99
N VAL A 19 11.48 -6.73 -2.66
CA VAL A 19 12.64 -6.53 -1.77
C VAL A 19 13.75 -7.52 -2.11
N ALA A 20 13.44 -8.81 -2.30
CA ALA A 20 14.46 -9.79 -2.69
C ALA A 20 15.14 -9.42 -4.01
N LEU A 21 14.37 -8.95 -4.99
CA LEU A 21 14.89 -8.51 -6.28
C LEU A 21 15.71 -7.22 -6.16
N ALA A 22 15.30 -6.28 -5.31
CA ALA A 22 16.05 -5.07 -5.01
C ALA A 22 17.39 -5.37 -4.32
N GLN A 23 17.43 -6.33 -3.39
CA GLN A 23 18.68 -6.78 -2.77
C GLN A 23 19.66 -7.38 -3.79
N GLN A 24 19.15 -8.12 -4.77
CA GLN A 24 19.96 -8.76 -5.81
C GLN A 24 20.48 -7.77 -6.86
N THR A 25 19.66 -6.76 -7.21
CA THR A 25 19.93 -5.86 -8.34
C THR A 25 20.45 -4.49 -7.94
N GLY A 26 20.26 -4.09 -6.67
CA GLY A 26 20.50 -2.72 -6.20
C GLY A 26 19.47 -1.69 -6.69
N LEU A 27 18.47 -2.10 -7.49
CA LEU A 27 17.47 -1.19 -8.04
C LEU A 27 16.42 -0.80 -6.98
N PRO A 28 15.95 0.44 -6.97
CA PRO A 28 14.88 0.85 -6.08
C PRO A 28 13.52 0.28 -6.53
N VAL A 29 12.64 0.08 -5.55
CA VAL A 29 11.26 -0.36 -5.76
C VAL A 29 10.33 0.85 -5.76
N LEU A 30 9.69 1.15 -6.89
CA LEU A 30 8.65 2.16 -7.00
C LEU A 30 7.27 1.55 -6.75
N SER A 31 6.59 2.05 -5.71
CA SER A 31 5.25 1.57 -5.32
C SER A 31 4.17 1.99 -6.33
N LEU A 32 3.50 1.00 -6.93
CA LEU A 32 2.29 1.16 -7.73
C LEU A 32 1.03 1.11 -6.86
N ASP A 33 1.04 1.86 -5.75
CA ASP A 33 -0.08 2.00 -4.84
C ASP A 33 -0.36 3.46 -4.47
N ARG A 34 -1.55 3.93 -4.85
CA ARG A 34 -1.97 5.33 -4.65
C ARG A 34 -2.29 5.65 -3.20
N VAL A 35 -2.79 4.67 -2.43
CA VAL A 35 -3.11 4.88 -1.01
C VAL A 35 -1.81 5.01 -0.21
N GLN A 36 -0.79 4.24 -0.58
CA GLN A 36 0.55 4.35 0.00
C GLN A 36 1.23 5.69 -0.30
N CYS A 37 0.65 6.62 -1.06
CA CYS A 37 1.18 7.98 -1.22
C CYS A 37 0.83 8.91 -0.02
N CYS A 38 0.03 8.44 0.93
CA CYS A 38 -0.35 9.17 2.14
C CYS A 38 0.36 8.58 3.37
N PRO A 39 1.45 9.20 3.88
CA PRO A 39 2.19 8.66 5.04
C PRO A 39 1.37 8.56 6.32
N GLN A 40 0.32 9.37 6.45
CA GLN A 40 -0.63 9.30 7.58
C GLN A 40 -1.39 7.97 7.66
N LEU A 41 -1.37 7.18 6.57
CA LEU A 41 -1.99 5.86 6.46
C LEU A 41 -0.92 4.77 6.30
N SER A 42 0.30 4.98 6.77
CA SER A 42 1.45 4.10 6.51
C SER A 42 1.13 2.63 6.82
N THR A 43 0.62 2.35 8.01
CA THR A 43 0.30 0.99 8.44
C THR A 43 -0.92 0.44 7.70
N GLY A 44 -2.05 1.16 7.69
CA GLY A 44 -3.29 0.66 7.07
C GLY A 44 -3.25 0.58 5.54
N SER A 45 -2.39 1.35 4.86
CA SER A 45 -2.14 1.23 3.42
C SER A 45 -1.17 0.10 3.06
N GLY A 46 -0.58 -0.54 4.08
CA GLY A 46 0.35 -1.64 3.92
C GLY A 46 1.74 -1.22 3.41
N ARG A 47 2.20 0.02 3.69
CA ARG A 47 3.61 0.35 3.48
C ARG A 47 4.48 -0.65 4.26
N PRO A 48 5.59 -1.15 3.69
CA PRO A 48 6.47 -2.04 4.40
C PRO A 48 7.20 -1.29 5.54
N THR A 49 7.51 -2.00 6.62
CA THR A 49 8.37 -1.48 7.69
C THR A 49 9.83 -1.41 7.24
N VAL A 50 10.68 -0.73 8.03
CA VAL A 50 12.12 -0.65 7.76
C VAL A 50 12.76 -2.06 7.76
N GLU A 51 12.30 -2.93 8.66
CA GLU A 51 12.75 -4.32 8.74
C GLU A 51 12.31 -5.13 7.51
N GLU A 52 11.07 -4.93 7.05
CA GLU A 52 10.56 -5.58 5.82
C GLU A 52 11.34 -5.13 4.58
N LEU A 53 11.82 -3.88 4.55
CA LEU A 53 12.62 -3.34 3.45
C LEU A 53 14.06 -3.88 3.41
N LYS A 54 14.60 -4.41 4.52
CA LYS A 54 15.95 -4.98 4.59
C LYS A 54 17.05 -4.08 3.97
N GLY A 55 16.94 -2.77 4.22
CA GLY A 55 17.87 -1.76 3.70
C GLY A 55 17.73 -1.41 2.21
N THR A 56 16.72 -1.96 1.52
CA THR A 56 16.43 -1.59 0.12
C THR A 56 15.66 -0.27 0.03
N SER A 57 15.83 0.43 -1.09
CA SER A 57 15.16 1.70 -1.36
C SER A 57 13.75 1.48 -1.90
N ARG A 58 12.75 2.07 -1.24
CA ARG A 58 11.36 2.12 -1.72
C ARG A 58 10.92 3.55 -1.98
N LEU A 59 10.41 3.79 -3.17
CA LEU A 59 9.92 5.07 -3.66
C LEU A 59 8.39 5.06 -3.70
N TYR A 60 7.79 6.24 -3.53
CA TYR A 60 6.35 6.46 -3.64
C TYR A 60 6.10 7.56 -4.67
N LEU A 61 4.98 7.45 -5.39
CA LEU A 61 4.64 8.38 -6.48
C LEU A 61 4.30 9.79 -5.99
N ASP A 62 3.93 9.94 -4.73
CA ASP A 62 3.66 11.23 -4.10
C ASP A 62 3.88 11.10 -2.59
N ASP A 63 4.16 12.23 -1.96
CA ASP A 63 4.09 12.38 -0.51
C ASP A 63 3.08 13.49 -0.22
N ARG A 64 1.85 13.09 0.07
CA ARG A 64 0.72 14.02 0.21
C ARG A 64 -0.07 13.80 1.49
N PRO A 65 -0.51 14.88 2.14
CA PRO A 65 -1.43 14.78 3.27
C PRO A 65 -2.80 14.28 2.80
N LEU A 66 -3.44 13.43 3.62
CA LEU A 66 -4.72 12.80 3.32
C LEU A 66 -5.84 13.82 3.07
N VAL A 67 -5.75 15.03 3.66
CA VAL A 67 -6.72 16.12 3.42
C VAL A 67 -6.79 16.56 1.96
N LYS A 68 -5.72 16.32 1.17
CA LYS A 68 -5.72 16.54 -0.29
C LYS A 68 -6.32 15.37 -1.07
N GLY A 69 -6.88 14.36 -0.38
CA GLY A 69 -7.38 13.12 -0.95
C GLY A 69 -6.27 12.19 -1.46
N ILE A 70 -6.68 10.96 -1.82
CA ILE A 70 -5.80 10.00 -2.51
C ILE A 70 -5.48 10.53 -3.91
N ILE A 71 -4.22 10.44 -4.32
CA ILE A 71 -3.78 10.86 -5.66
C ILE A 71 -4.62 10.19 -6.75
N ALA A 72 -5.07 10.97 -7.73
CA ALA A 72 -5.85 10.46 -8.86
C ALA A 72 -5.01 9.50 -9.72
N ALA A 73 -5.64 8.48 -10.32
CA ALA A 73 -4.91 7.46 -11.07
C ALA A 73 -4.11 8.03 -12.26
N LYS A 74 -4.70 8.97 -13.01
CA LYS A 74 -4.01 9.67 -14.10
C LYS A 74 -2.80 10.46 -13.62
N GLN A 75 -2.96 11.22 -12.53
CA GLN A 75 -1.84 11.97 -11.95
C GLN A 75 -0.73 11.05 -11.42
N ALA A 76 -1.09 9.93 -10.79
CA ALA A 76 -0.12 8.93 -10.33
C ALA A 76 0.62 8.29 -11.52
N HIS A 77 -0.07 8.04 -12.63
CA HIS A 77 0.53 7.52 -13.86
C HIS A 77 1.48 8.53 -14.52
N GLU A 78 1.12 9.81 -14.57
CA GLU A 78 2.01 10.89 -15.05
C GLU A 78 3.31 10.94 -14.24
N ARG A 79 3.21 10.86 -12.90
CA ARG A 79 4.39 10.82 -12.03
C ARG A 79 5.21 9.56 -12.20
N LEU A 80 4.57 8.41 -12.38
CA LEU A 80 5.23 7.14 -12.66
C LEU A 80 6.10 7.22 -13.93
N MET A 81 5.61 7.84 -15.00
CA MET A 81 6.40 8.04 -16.22
C MET A 81 7.60 8.96 -15.97
N GLY A 82 7.42 10.01 -15.17
CA GLY A 82 8.51 10.90 -14.76
C GLY A 82 9.60 10.18 -13.96
N GLU A 83 9.22 9.34 -12.99
CA GLU A 83 10.17 8.55 -12.20
C GLU A 83 10.91 7.53 -13.07
N VAL A 84 10.21 6.84 -13.98
CA VAL A 84 10.86 5.91 -14.92
C VAL A 84 11.92 6.62 -15.77
N TYR A 85 11.62 7.83 -16.26
CA TYR A 85 12.58 8.65 -16.99
C TYR A 85 13.78 9.05 -16.12
N ASN A 86 13.55 9.52 -14.90
CA ASN A 86 14.61 9.96 -13.98
C ASN A 86 15.59 8.84 -13.59
N TYR A 87 15.11 7.59 -13.55
CA TYR A 87 15.90 6.42 -13.18
C TYR A 87 16.51 5.67 -14.37
N GLU A 88 16.37 6.19 -15.60
CA GLU A 88 16.96 5.57 -16.78
C GLU A 88 18.49 5.51 -16.71
N ALA A 89 19.13 6.59 -16.28
CA ALA A 89 20.57 6.63 -16.07
C ALA A 89 21.07 5.72 -14.92
N HIS A 90 20.16 5.25 -14.06
CA HIS A 90 20.46 4.46 -12.86
C HIS A 90 20.23 2.95 -13.06
N GLY A 91 20.03 2.50 -14.31
CA GLY A 91 19.87 1.08 -14.63
C GLY A 91 18.44 0.54 -14.49
N GLY A 92 17.48 1.38 -14.12
CA GLY A 92 16.04 1.11 -14.17
C GLY A 92 15.35 1.02 -12.80
N LEU A 93 14.13 0.45 -12.81
CA LEU A 93 13.25 0.38 -11.63
C LEU A 93 12.57 -0.99 -11.50
N ILE A 94 12.27 -1.35 -10.25
CA ILE A 94 11.30 -2.39 -9.92
C ILE A 94 9.96 -1.69 -9.64
N LEU A 95 8.96 -1.94 -10.47
CA LEU A 95 7.61 -1.43 -10.31
C LEU A 95 6.77 -2.47 -9.55
N GLU A 96 6.32 -2.18 -8.33
CA GLU A 96 5.59 -3.14 -7.50
C GLU A 96 4.29 -2.55 -6.95
N GLY A 97 3.16 -3.22 -7.17
CA GLY A 97 1.94 -2.85 -6.46
C GLY A 97 0.67 -3.46 -7.02
N GLY A 98 -0.47 -3.06 -6.45
CA GLY A 98 -1.79 -3.64 -6.74
C GLY A 98 -2.87 -2.63 -7.09
N SER A 99 -2.53 -1.35 -7.33
CA SER A 99 -3.56 -0.34 -7.62
C SER A 99 -4.18 -0.59 -8.99
N ILE A 100 -5.39 -1.17 -8.99
CA ILE A 100 -6.13 -1.55 -10.20
C ILE A 100 -6.27 -0.36 -11.16
N SER A 101 -6.63 0.83 -10.66
CA SER A 101 -6.82 2.00 -11.51
C SER A 101 -5.52 2.52 -12.10
N LEU A 102 -4.40 2.45 -11.37
CA LEU A 102 -3.08 2.83 -11.90
C LEU A 102 -2.60 1.83 -12.96
N LEU A 103 -2.74 0.52 -12.69
CA LEU A 103 -2.40 -0.54 -13.66
C LEU A 103 -3.24 -0.42 -14.94
N LYS A 104 -4.52 -0.01 -14.83
CA LYS A 104 -5.36 0.31 -16.00
C LYS A 104 -4.80 1.50 -16.79
N CYS A 105 -4.41 2.59 -16.13
CA CYS A 105 -3.77 3.72 -16.80
C CYS A 105 -2.49 3.29 -17.54
N MET A 106 -1.68 2.42 -16.93
CA MET A 106 -0.50 1.85 -17.59
C MET A 106 -0.89 1.06 -18.83
N ALA A 107 -1.81 0.10 -18.72
CA ALA A 107 -2.22 -0.74 -19.84
C ALA A 107 -2.84 0.04 -21.02
N GLN A 108 -3.40 1.22 -20.75
CA GLN A 108 -4.04 2.08 -21.76
C GLN A 108 -3.10 3.12 -22.38
N SER A 109 -1.87 3.26 -21.86
CA SER A 109 -0.93 4.28 -22.31
C SER A 109 0.07 3.73 -23.31
N SER A 110 0.23 4.42 -24.44
CA SER A 110 1.23 4.10 -25.45
C SER A 110 2.68 4.27 -24.96
N TYR A 111 2.90 5.00 -23.86
CA TYR A 111 4.23 5.19 -23.27
C TYR A 111 4.90 3.84 -22.98
N TRP A 112 4.16 2.88 -22.42
CA TRP A 112 4.71 1.58 -22.00
C TRP A 112 4.94 0.61 -23.16
N SER A 113 4.46 0.94 -24.37
CA SER A 113 4.70 0.21 -25.61
C SER A 113 5.98 0.66 -26.32
N ALA A 114 6.72 1.64 -25.77
CA ALA A 114 8.04 2.01 -26.25
C ALA A 114 9.08 0.89 -26.01
N ASP A 115 10.35 1.13 -26.38
CA ASP A 115 11.47 0.18 -26.26
C ASP A 115 11.93 -0.07 -24.81
N PHE A 116 11.03 -0.59 -23.99
CA PHE A 116 11.32 -1.15 -22.68
C PHE A 116 11.51 -2.67 -22.78
N ARG A 117 12.54 -3.18 -22.10
CA ARG A 117 12.66 -4.62 -21.88
C ARG A 117 11.93 -4.98 -20.58
N TRP A 118 10.85 -5.72 -20.70
CA TRP A 118 10.00 -6.06 -19.57
C TRP A 118 10.33 -7.43 -18.96
N HIS A 119 10.41 -7.46 -17.63
CA HIS A 119 10.40 -8.68 -16.82
C HIS A 119 9.15 -8.61 -15.94
N ILE A 120 8.17 -9.47 -16.20
CA ILE A 120 6.85 -9.38 -15.57
C ILE A 120 6.62 -10.57 -14.66
N ILE A 121 6.32 -10.30 -13.39
CA ILE A 121 5.92 -11.27 -12.39
C ILE A 121 4.49 -10.94 -11.96
N ARG A 122 3.57 -11.85 -12.26
CA ARG A 122 2.18 -11.76 -11.79
C ARG A 122 1.99 -12.71 -10.62
N HIS A 123 1.62 -12.15 -9.47
CA HIS A 123 1.16 -12.95 -8.34
C HIS A 123 -0.34 -13.25 -8.48
N GLU A 124 -0.70 -14.52 -8.35
CA GLU A 124 -2.08 -14.98 -8.38
C GLU A 124 -2.67 -15.08 -6.97
N LEU A 125 -4.00 -15.07 -6.90
CA LEU A 125 -4.69 -15.29 -5.64
C LEU A 125 -4.57 -16.77 -5.27
N ALA A 126 -4.09 -17.04 -4.05
CA ALA A 126 -4.09 -18.39 -3.52
C ALA A 126 -5.53 -18.89 -3.25
N HIS A 127 -5.67 -20.18 -2.94
CA HIS A 127 -6.93 -20.72 -2.41
C HIS A 127 -7.41 -19.91 -1.19
N GLU A 128 -8.73 -19.84 -1.02
CA GLU A 128 -9.38 -18.98 -0.04
C GLU A 128 -8.81 -19.13 1.36
N GLU A 129 -8.61 -20.36 1.84
CA GLU A 129 -8.05 -20.62 3.17
C GLU A 129 -6.64 -20.02 3.34
N THR A 130 -5.75 -20.26 2.38
CA THR A 130 -4.40 -19.70 2.37
C THR A 130 -4.43 -18.17 2.34
N PHE A 131 -5.27 -17.60 1.47
CA PHE A 131 -5.46 -16.15 1.41
C PHE A 131 -5.94 -15.59 2.74
N MET A 132 -6.95 -16.22 3.36
CA MET A 132 -7.51 -15.78 4.63
C MET A 132 -6.49 -15.87 5.77
N ASN A 133 -5.64 -16.89 5.78
CA ASN A 133 -4.56 -17.03 6.76
C ASN A 133 -3.54 -15.89 6.64
N VAL A 134 -3.10 -15.58 5.41
CA VAL A 134 -2.15 -14.46 5.17
C VAL A 134 -2.80 -13.11 5.47
N ALA A 135 -4.06 -12.91 5.06
CA ALA A 135 -4.79 -11.67 5.32
C ALA A 135 -4.98 -11.43 6.83
N LYS A 136 -5.39 -12.45 7.59
CA LYS A 136 -5.51 -12.37 9.06
C LYS A 136 -4.16 -12.05 9.70
N ALA A 137 -3.08 -12.71 9.27
CA ALA A 137 -1.74 -12.42 9.78
C ALA A 137 -1.33 -10.97 9.52
N ARG A 138 -1.58 -10.45 8.30
CA ARG A 138 -1.29 -9.06 7.95
C ARG A 138 -2.12 -8.07 8.78
N VAL A 139 -3.41 -8.32 8.99
CA VAL A 139 -4.24 -7.48 9.86
C VAL A 139 -3.74 -7.50 11.31
N LYS A 140 -3.34 -8.67 11.84
CA LYS A 140 -2.75 -8.76 13.19
C LYS A 140 -1.48 -7.90 13.31
N GLN A 141 -0.63 -7.88 12.28
CA GLN A 141 0.53 -6.99 12.22
C GLN A 141 0.13 -5.51 12.16
N MET A 142 -0.90 -5.15 11.39
CA MET A 142 -1.40 -3.77 11.33
C MET A 142 -2.02 -3.28 12.65
N LEU A 143 -2.61 -4.19 13.44
CA LEU A 143 -3.14 -3.89 14.77
C LEU A 143 -2.03 -3.73 15.81
N ARG A 144 -0.89 -4.39 15.62
CA ARG A 144 0.26 -4.38 16.53
C ARG A 144 1.57 -4.28 15.74
N PRO A 145 1.85 -3.13 15.11
CA PRO A 145 3.06 -2.98 14.32
C PRO A 145 4.28 -2.93 15.24
N ALA A 146 5.43 -3.38 14.72
CA ALA A 146 6.70 -3.29 15.46
C ALA A 146 7.15 -1.82 15.68
N SER A 147 6.74 -0.93 14.79
CA SER A 147 7.07 0.50 14.82
C SER A 147 5.93 1.33 14.23
N GLY A 148 5.79 2.57 14.68
CA GLY A 148 4.77 3.50 14.17
C GLY A 148 3.38 3.26 14.77
N LEU A 149 2.38 3.94 14.22
CA LEU A 149 0.98 3.83 14.66
C LEU A 149 0.34 2.55 14.12
N SER A 150 -0.48 1.89 14.94
CA SER A 150 -1.39 0.84 14.45
C SER A 150 -2.46 1.43 13.54
N ILE A 151 -3.10 0.60 12.72
CA ILE A 151 -4.22 1.03 11.86
C ILE A 151 -5.38 1.67 12.68
N ILE A 152 -5.58 1.23 13.93
CA ILE A 152 -6.60 1.81 14.81
C ILE A 152 -6.17 3.18 15.32
N GLN A 153 -4.90 3.36 15.68
CA GLN A 153 -4.38 4.67 16.09
C GLN A 153 -4.40 5.66 14.91
N GLU A 154 -3.95 5.24 13.72
CA GLU A 154 -4.09 6.03 12.48
C GLU A 154 -5.55 6.45 12.27
N LEU A 155 -6.49 5.51 12.39
CA LEU A 155 -7.92 5.78 12.25
C LEU A 155 -8.39 6.82 13.27
N VAL A 156 -8.14 6.60 14.57
CA VAL A 156 -8.64 7.49 15.63
C VAL A 156 -8.07 8.90 15.49
N ASP A 157 -6.78 9.02 15.19
CA ASP A 157 -6.14 10.31 15.01
C ASP A 157 -6.72 11.07 13.81
N LEU A 158 -6.92 10.39 12.68
CA LEU A 158 -7.48 11.00 11.49
C LEU A 158 -8.99 11.25 11.59
N TRP A 159 -9.71 10.49 12.42
CA TRP A 159 -11.15 10.65 12.63
C TRP A 159 -11.55 11.95 13.32
N LYS A 160 -10.59 12.56 14.04
CA LYS A 160 -10.74 13.88 14.69
C LYS A 160 -11.04 14.99 13.68
N GLU A 161 -10.57 14.87 12.44
CA GLU A 161 -10.86 15.82 11.35
C GLU A 161 -12.08 15.36 10.52
N PRO A 162 -13.23 16.05 10.61
CA PRO A 162 -14.45 15.63 9.92
C PRO A 162 -14.29 15.48 8.40
N ARG A 163 -13.43 16.29 7.77
CA ARG A 163 -13.18 16.23 6.32
C ARG A 163 -12.55 14.91 5.87
N LEU A 164 -11.81 14.23 6.76
CA LEU A 164 -11.14 12.96 6.43
C LEU A 164 -12.07 11.74 6.53
N ARG A 165 -13.17 11.84 7.28
CA ARG A 165 -14.06 10.70 7.55
C ARG A 165 -14.64 10.06 6.29
N ARG A 166 -14.98 10.87 5.28
CA ARG A 166 -15.46 10.34 3.99
C ARG A 166 -14.35 9.56 3.27
N ILE A 167 -13.14 10.12 3.23
CA ILE A 167 -11.99 9.49 2.57
C ILE A 167 -11.65 8.16 3.23
N LEU A 168 -11.59 8.12 4.57
CA LEU A 168 -11.31 6.89 5.33
C LEU A 168 -12.33 5.78 5.06
N LYS A 169 -13.61 6.12 4.86
CA LYS A 169 -14.67 5.15 4.51
C LYS A 169 -14.52 4.57 3.10
N GLU A 170 -13.70 5.17 2.24
CA GLU A 170 -13.45 4.68 0.88
C GLU A 170 -12.21 3.75 0.81
N ILE A 171 -11.48 3.58 1.92
CA ILE A 171 -10.24 2.80 1.98
C ILE A 171 -10.50 1.51 2.77
N ASP A 172 -10.10 0.38 2.19
CA ASP A 172 -10.18 -0.92 2.86
C ASP A 172 -9.37 -0.95 4.16
N GLY A 173 -9.74 -1.82 5.09
CA GLY A 173 -9.26 -1.77 6.47
C GLY A 173 -9.99 -0.70 7.29
N TYR A 174 -9.84 0.58 6.95
CA TYR A 174 -10.50 1.69 7.66
C TYR A 174 -12.02 1.64 7.55
N ARG A 175 -12.54 1.39 6.34
CA ARG A 175 -13.98 1.17 6.10
C ARG A 175 -14.55 0.08 7.00
N TYR A 176 -13.88 -1.07 7.08
CA TYR A 176 -14.34 -2.21 7.87
C TYR A 176 -14.18 -1.99 9.38
N ALA A 177 -13.10 -1.33 9.81
CA ALA A 177 -12.94 -0.91 11.20
C ALA A 177 -14.10 0.02 11.64
N MET A 178 -14.48 0.97 10.79
CA MET A 178 -15.62 1.85 11.07
C MET A 178 -16.98 1.13 11.05
N LEU A 179 -17.17 0.17 10.14
CA LEU A 179 -18.38 -0.67 10.15
C LEU A 179 -18.49 -1.47 11.45
N PHE A 180 -17.38 -2.07 11.90
CA PHE A 180 -17.32 -2.81 13.16
C PHE A 180 -17.67 -1.91 14.36
N VAL A 181 -17.10 -0.71 14.42
CA VAL A 181 -17.37 0.28 15.47
C VAL A 181 -18.86 0.65 15.52
N SER A 182 -19.45 0.93 14.36
CA SER A 182 -20.87 1.27 14.24
C SER A 182 -21.79 0.12 14.66
N GLN A 183 -21.44 -1.12 14.31
CA GLN A 183 -22.24 -2.30 14.63
C GLN A 183 -22.21 -2.63 16.12
N ASN A 184 -21.10 -2.35 16.80
CA ASN A 184 -20.90 -2.67 18.21
C ASN A 184 -21.14 -1.46 19.14
N GLN A 185 -21.69 -0.36 18.63
CA GLN A 185 -21.97 0.87 19.39
C GLN A 185 -20.74 1.43 20.14
N ILE A 186 -19.56 1.22 19.58
CA ILE A 186 -18.29 1.68 20.16
C ILE A 186 -18.13 3.17 19.82
N THR A 187 -17.82 4.02 20.80
CA THR A 187 -17.50 5.43 20.54
C THR A 187 -16.05 5.60 20.08
N SER A 188 -15.73 6.73 19.44
CA SER A 188 -14.33 7.04 19.08
C SER A 188 -13.41 7.10 20.29
N ASP A 189 -13.93 7.49 21.45
CA ASP A 189 -13.16 7.55 22.71
C ASP A 189 -12.90 6.16 23.29
N MET A 190 -13.84 5.22 23.08
CA MET A 190 -13.68 3.82 23.44
C MET A 190 -12.61 3.11 22.61
N LEU A 191 -12.45 3.46 21.32
CA LEU A 191 -11.38 2.92 20.46
C LEU A 191 -9.97 3.23 20.99
N ASN A 192 -9.78 4.39 21.63
CA ASN A 192 -8.53 4.75 22.29
C ASN A 192 -8.31 3.98 23.59
N CYS A 193 -9.37 3.72 24.37
CA CYS A 193 -9.27 3.06 25.68
C CYS A 193 -9.18 1.53 25.61
N SER A 194 -9.59 0.89 24.50
CA SER A 194 -9.86 -0.55 24.45
C SER A 194 -8.90 -1.38 23.59
N LEU A 195 -7.73 -0.85 23.23
CA LEU A 195 -6.74 -1.53 22.38
C LEU A 195 -6.29 -2.91 22.93
N THR A 196 -6.50 -3.18 24.22
CA THR A 196 -6.16 -4.45 24.87
C THR A 196 -7.34 -5.40 25.11
N GLN A 197 -8.60 -4.93 25.14
CA GLN A 197 -9.74 -5.76 25.54
C GLN A 197 -10.69 -6.15 24.39
N ILE A 198 -10.95 -5.26 23.42
CA ILE A 198 -11.96 -5.52 22.37
C ILE A 198 -11.44 -6.45 21.26
N TRP A 199 -10.13 -6.46 20.99
CA TRP A 199 -9.53 -7.19 19.87
C TRP A 199 -8.89 -8.52 20.26
N ARG A 200 -9.30 -9.14 21.38
CA ARG A 200 -9.07 -10.57 21.64
C ARG A 200 -9.95 -11.39 20.70
N ILE A 201 -9.61 -11.39 19.41
CA ILE A 201 -10.12 -12.38 18.47
C ILE A 201 -9.36 -13.67 18.80
N SER A 202 -10.01 -14.52 19.60
CA SER A 202 -9.72 -15.94 19.78
C SER A 202 -9.73 -16.68 18.44
#